data_AF-A0A4R0MEL7-F1
#
_entry.id   AF-A0A4R0MEL7-F1
#
_cell.length_a   1.000
_cell.length_b   1.000
_cell.length_c   1.000
_cell.angle_alpha   90.00
_cell.angle_beta   90.00
_cell.angle_gamma   90.00
#
_symmetry.space_group_name_H-M   'P 1'
#
loop_
_entity.id
_entity.type
_entity.pdbx_description
1 polymer ?
#
loop_
_entity_poly.entity_id
_entity_poly.type
_entity_poly.pdbx_seq_one_letter_code
_entity_poly.pdbx_strand_id
1 'polypeptide(L)'
;MELFMHSNLPIIISDSVREGLYRWRLKMVSEINCIGDKNMLYKINNKNQMMSTKKWCFLCIMLLVGFSSCKKSGDLQIDPYAGGKEPLGIRFSNSLPKPASGASGIDVVYQITGLVPYKDKIKCYLNETEATVTEVTDKAIKLKVPVGASSGGLTIVIDGQIFFGPEFTVSGKTGIDPTFKTLIGTNGVINQIMPLNNGNMMLMGYFTDYEKSTSKKIPISGIVLTSPDGQYIPTAAFGTGAGGGLTSMVRLANGQYMVGGAFSTFNNRKSIGNITRLNANGSLDSTIVEVVNLTPLQPKNSFDTVAAFNGALMGPVSRVFSYNNKVIAVGGFGSYYEHFYERSTRDTKVLGFTEMGNLLRMEPSGALDLTYNYNPATKTSYERPNGYFYDAAMQSDGKVVIVGAFTKFQGIGANNIVRVDNNGMVDPSFQAVADGAIVAIRYNSTTGKYLICGAFKTFNGKPANGVAMMNSNGTIDESFSLGKLEGGSIGFAAQLSDGKILVSGTFNKYNDVVRQGFMILNANGTLAEGYNNTGMFEGIVNDIYETTSPLGFPAVVVVGYISKFDNKAAGNIVRFILRP
;
A
#
# COMPACT_ATOMS: atom_id res chain seq x y z
N MET A 1 42.92 -55.14 5.45
CA MET A 1 43.03 -56.40 6.22
C MET A 1 41.60 -56.89 6.45
N GLU A 2 41.27 -58.05 5.90
CA GLU A 2 39.96 -58.72 6.01
C GLU A 2 39.86 -59.43 7.39
N LEU A 3 38.79 -60.13 7.84
CA LEU A 3 37.71 -60.91 7.22
C LEU A 3 36.35 -60.65 7.94
N PHE A 4 35.17 -60.67 7.27
CA PHE A 4 34.24 -61.81 6.98
C PHE A 4 33.75 -62.59 8.23
N MET A 5 32.50 -63.09 8.35
CA MET A 5 31.44 -63.50 7.37
C MET A 5 30.02 -63.00 7.76
N HIS A 6 29.12 -62.63 6.81
CA HIS A 6 27.95 -63.37 6.23
C HIS A 6 26.85 -63.85 7.23
N SER A 7 25.53 -63.90 6.91
CA SER A 7 24.76 -63.97 5.62
C SER A 7 23.33 -63.36 5.81
N ASN A 8 22.35 -63.25 4.87
CA ASN A 8 22.23 -63.49 3.41
C ASN A 8 21.05 -62.68 2.79
N LEU A 9 20.78 -62.84 1.48
CA LEU A 9 19.61 -62.36 0.66
C LEU A 9 19.13 -63.53 -0.28
N PRO A 10 17.98 -63.52 -1.03
CA PRO A 10 17.64 -62.64 -2.20
C PRO A 10 16.13 -62.22 -2.41
N ILE A 11 15.77 -61.07 -3.03
CA ILE A 11 15.54 -60.69 -4.48
C ILE A 11 14.35 -61.46 -5.17
N ILE A 12 13.30 -60.85 -5.77
CA ILE A 12 13.12 -60.53 -7.23
C ILE A 12 11.73 -59.87 -7.55
N ILE A 13 11.72 -58.78 -8.37
CA ILE A 13 10.84 -58.35 -9.53
C ILE A 13 9.30 -58.58 -9.44
N SER A 14 8.34 -57.70 -9.83
CA SER A 14 8.18 -56.95 -11.11
C SER A 14 7.36 -55.65 -11.07
N ASP A 15 7.61 -54.79 -12.06
CA ASP A 15 6.74 -53.67 -12.47
C ASP A 15 5.85 -54.11 -13.66
N SER A 16 4.52 -53.94 -13.60
CA SER A 16 3.65 -54.14 -14.79
C SER A 16 2.26 -53.51 -14.66
N VAL A 17 1.82 -52.79 -15.71
CA VAL A 17 0.42 -52.38 -16.03
C VAL A 17 -0.27 -51.51 -14.95
N ARG A 18 -0.22 -50.17 -15.03
CA ARG A 18 -1.11 -49.31 -15.86
C ARG A 18 -2.61 -49.67 -15.84
N GLU A 19 -3.39 -49.05 -14.97
CA GLU A 19 -4.51 -48.16 -15.36
C GLU A 19 -5.17 -47.46 -14.15
N GLY A 20 -6.15 -46.57 -14.40
CA GLY A 20 -7.21 -46.35 -13.40
C GLY A 20 -7.13 -45.16 -12.43
N LEU A 21 -6.53 -44.01 -12.78
CA LEU A 21 -6.78 -42.76 -12.03
C LEU A 21 -6.66 -41.48 -12.89
N TYR A 22 -7.62 -41.32 -13.82
CA TYR A 22 -7.76 -40.18 -14.71
C TYR A 22 -9.04 -39.40 -14.36
N ARG A 23 -8.94 -38.06 -14.25
CA ARG A 23 -10.07 -37.10 -14.18
C ARG A 23 -10.83 -37.06 -12.83
N TRP A 24 -11.36 -35.93 -12.34
CA TRP A 24 -11.30 -34.53 -12.82
C TRP A 24 -11.32 -33.51 -11.65
N ARG A 25 -11.45 -32.21 -11.95
CA ARG A 25 -11.22 -31.09 -11.01
C ARG A 25 -12.39 -30.07 -11.02
N LEU A 26 -12.58 -29.35 -9.91
CA LEU A 26 -13.21 -28.01 -9.75
C LEU A 26 -14.74 -27.82 -9.58
N LYS A 27 -15.05 -26.86 -8.66
CA LYS A 27 -16.11 -25.81 -8.62
C LYS A 27 -17.60 -26.16 -8.34
N MET A 28 -18.09 -25.74 -7.16
CA MET A 28 -18.94 -24.55 -6.84
C MET A 28 -19.06 -24.49 -5.29
N VAL A 29 -19.13 -23.38 -4.52
CA VAL A 29 -19.61 -21.98 -4.67
C VAL A 29 -21.12 -21.81 -4.49
N SER A 30 -21.59 -21.51 -3.26
CA SER A 30 -22.44 -20.35 -2.90
C SER A 30 -22.95 -20.37 -1.44
N GLU A 31 -22.83 -19.23 -0.75
CA GLU A 31 -23.75 -18.62 0.24
C GLU A 31 -24.70 -19.46 1.15
N ILE A 32 -24.64 -19.16 2.45
CA ILE A 32 -25.80 -19.15 3.37
C ILE A 32 -25.76 -17.83 4.14
N ASN A 33 -26.90 -17.14 4.23
CA ASN A 33 -27.05 -15.84 4.91
C ASN A 33 -27.81 -15.95 6.25
N CYS A 34 -27.55 -14.96 7.10
CA CYS A 34 -28.20 -14.56 8.35
C CYS A 34 -29.54 -15.22 8.78
N ILE A 35 -29.54 -15.82 9.97
CA ILE A 35 -30.56 -15.62 11.01
C ILE A 35 -29.81 -15.33 12.32
N GLY A 36 -30.38 -14.56 13.25
CA GLY A 36 -29.74 -14.28 14.54
C GLY A 36 -30.69 -14.03 15.70
N ASP A 37 -30.05 -13.71 16.84
CA ASP A 37 -30.59 -13.08 18.06
C ASP A 37 -30.97 -14.00 19.27
N LYS A 38 -30.73 -13.42 20.46
CA LYS A 38 -31.09 -13.78 21.85
C LYS A 38 -30.59 -15.09 22.49
N ASN A 39 -29.48 -14.94 23.23
CA ASN A 39 -29.30 -15.31 24.64
C ASN A 39 -30.12 -16.48 25.24
N MET A 40 -29.44 -17.54 25.69
CA MET A 40 -29.61 -18.00 27.07
C MET A 40 -28.34 -18.64 27.64
N LEU A 41 -28.01 -18.29 28.89
CA LEU A 41 -26.98 -18.96 29.69
C LEU A 41 -27.57 -20.19 30.38
N TYR A 42 -26.93 -21.36 30.28
CA TYR A 42 -26.67 -22.21 31.45
C TYR A 42 -25.65 -23.33 31.13
N LYS A 43 -24.77 -23.65 32.09
CA LYS A 43 -23.90 -24.84 32.07
C LYS A 43 -24.44 -25.88 33.06
N ILE A 44 -24.88 -27.05 32.59
CA ILE A 44 -25.02 -28.26 33.43
C ILE A 44 -24.48 -29.47 32.67
N ASN A 45 -23.67 -30.29 33.35
CA ASN A 45 -23.24 -31.61 32.88
C ASN A 45 -24.40 -32.61 33.05
N ASN A 46 -24.64 -33.48 32.06
CA ASN A 46 -24.10 -34.85 32.16
C ASN A 46 -24.30 -35.71 30.90
N LYS A 47 -23.65 -36.88 30.92
CA LYS A 47 -23.64 -37.91 29.86
C LYS A 47 -24.85 -38.83 29.94
N ASN A 48 -25.05 -39.61 28.87
CA ASN A 48 -25.73 -40.93 28.81
C ASN A 48 -27.27 -40.94 28.99
N GLN A 49 -28.04 -41.87 28.41
CA GLN A 49 -27.81 -42.90 27.36
C GLN A 49 -29.15 -43.49 26.87
N MET A 50 -29.23 -43.89 25.58
CA MET A 50 -30.21 -44.88 25.03
C MET A 50 -31.71 -44.49 25.14
N MET A 51 -32.72 -45.07 24.46
CA MET A 51 -32.88 -46.07 23.38
C MET A 51 -33.74 -45.44 22.26
N SER A 52 -33.46 -45.54 20.97
CA SER A 52 -33.70 -46.67 20.05
C SER A 52 -35.18 -47.12 19.87
N THR A 53 -35.79 -46.72 18.75
CA THR A 53 -36.60 -47.62 17.89
C THR A 53 -36.59 -47.16 16.42
N LYS A 54 -36.79 -48.09 15.47
CA LYS A 54 -36.81 -47.86 14.01
C LYS A 54 -38.15 -48.29 13.39
N LYS A 55 -38.60 -47.59 12.34
CA LYS A 55 -39.17 -48.10 11.06
C LYS A 55 -39.55 -46.87 10.19
N TRP A 56 -39.22 -46.68 8.90
CA TRP A 56 -39.11 -47.47 7.65
C TRP A 56 -40.36 -47.49 6.74
N CYS A 57 -40.08 -47.52 5.42
CA CYS A 57 -40.96 -47.71 4.24
C CYS A 57 -41.75 -46.52 3.65
N PHE A 58 -41.26 -46.07 2.49
CA PHE A 58 -42.02 -45.54 1.35
C PHE A 58 -43.15 -46.49 0.89
N LEU A 59 -44.25 -45.95 0.35
CA LEU A 59 -44.52 -45.90 -1.11
C LEU A 59 -45.67 -44.92 -1.42
N CYS A 60 -45.95 -44.65 -2.70
CA CYS A 60 -46.92 -43.65 -3.17
C CYS A 60 -47.84 -44.22 -4.28
N ILE A 61 -48.81 -43.40 -4.72
CA ILE A 61 -49.70 -43.58 -5.90
C ILE A 61 -50.87 -44.56 -5.62
N MET A 62 -52.15 -44.28 -5.93
CA MET A 62 -52.81 -43.16 -6.66
C MET A 62 -53.86 -42.46 -5.72
N LEU A 63 -55.04 -41.88 -6.04
CA LEU A 63 -55.88 -41.70 -7.25
C LEU A 63 -56.67 -40.35 -7.16
N LEU A 64 -57.86 -40.28 -7.76
CA LEU A 64 -58.80 -39.15 -7.98
C LEU A 64 -60.25 -39.69 -7.72
N VAL A 65 -61.38 -38.96 -7.68
CA VAL A 65 -61.92 -37.88 -8.56
C VAL A 65 -63.04 -37.08 -7.84
N GLY A 66 -63.16 -35.76 -8.11
CA GLY A 66 -64.40 -34.97 -8.00
C GLY A 66 -64.79 -34.43 -6.60
N PHE A 67 -65.54 -33.33 -6.43
CA PHE A 67 -66.09 -32.34 -7.39
C PHE A 67 -66.12 -30.91 -6.77
N SER A 68 -66.35 -29.90 -7.61
CA SER A 68 -66.09 -28.47 -7.36
C SER A 68 -67.06 -27.71 -6.43
N SER A 69 -66.55 -26.67 -5.75
CA SER A 69 -67.20 -25.35 -5.68
C SER A 69 -66.19 -24.23 -5.39
N CYS A 70 -66.44 -23.02 -5.89
CA CYS A 70 -65.46 -21.92 -5.90
C CYS A 70 -65.70 -20.85 -4.83
N LYS A 71 -64.61 -20.33 -4.25
CA LYS A 71 -64.40 -18.87 -4.14
C LYS A 71 -62.96 -18.54 -4.52
N LYS A 72 -62.78 -17.49 -5.33
CA LYS A 72 -61.45 -16.90 -5.57
C LYS A 72 -60.99 -16.15 -4.33
N SER A 73 -59.72 -16.34 -3.95
CA SER A 73 -58.91 -15.31 -3.31
C SER A 73 -57.74 -15.00 -4.24
N GLY A 74 -57.62 -13.74 -4.65
CA GLY A 74 -56.35 -13.21 -5.11
C GLY A 74 -55.37 -13.07 -3.94
N ASP A 75 -54.07 -12.88 -4.15
CA ASP A 75 -53.40 -12.72 -5.45
C ASP A 75 -52.12 -13.56 -5.52
N LEU A 76 -51.62 -13.78 -6.73
CA LEU A 76 -50.31 -14.37 -6.96
C LEU A 76 -49.21 -13.42 -6.47
N GLN A 77 -48.03 -13.99 -6.18
CA GLN A 77 -46.85 -13.22 -5.80
C GLN A 77 -46.59 -12.09 -6.80
N ILE A 78 -46.39 -10.87 -6.30
CA ILE A 78 -45.83 -9.78 -7.10
C ILE A 78 -44.41 -10.19 -7.46
N ASP A 79 -44.16 -10.44 -8.74
CA ASP A 79 -42.81 -10.61 -9.27
C ASP A 79 -42.04 -9.29 -9.07
N PRO A 80 -40.94 -9.26 -8.30
CA PRO A 80 -40.17 -8.04 -8.05
C PRO A 80 -39.48 -7.47 -9.31
N TYR A 81 -39.55 -8.17 -10.45
CA TYR A 81 -39.04 -7.72 -11.75
C TYR A 81 -40.15 -7.33 -12.74
N ALA A 82 -41.44 -7.49 -12.39
CA ALA A 82 -42.55 -7.07 -13.21
C ALA A 82 -42.60 -5.54 -13.33
N GLY A 83 -42.29 -5.02 -14.53
CA GLY A 83 -42.14 -3.58 -14.80
C GLY A 83 -40.74 -3.16 -15.27
N GLY A 84 -39.81 -4.11 -15.46
CA GLY A 84 -38.56 -3.84 -16.19
C GLY A 84 -38.82 -3.21 -17.56
N LYS A 85 -38.05 -2.17 -17.92
CA LYS A 85 -38.17 -1.50 -19.22
C LYS A 85 -37.64 -2.41 -20.34
N GLU A 86 -38.37 -2.46 -21.46
CA GLU A 86 -37.92 -3.14 -22.69
C GLU A 86 -36.53 -2.65 -23.12
N PRO A 87 -35.58 -3.56 -23.44
CA PRO A 87 -34.22 -3.19 -23.81
C PRO A 87 -34.20 -2.52 -25.19
N LEU A 88 -33.63 -1.32 -25.28
CA LEU A 88 -33.68 -0.46 -26.49
C LEU A 88 -32.94 -1.00 -27.74
N GLY A 89 -32.50 -2.26 -27.74
CA GLY A 89 -31.78 -2.89 -28.86
C GLY A 89 -30.37 -2.35 -29.15
N ILE A 90 -29.92 -1.32 -28.43
CA ILE A 90 -28.65 -0.61 -28.64
C ILE A 90 -27.46 -1.54 -28.35
N ARG A 91 -26.49 -1.57 -29.26
CA ARG A 91 -25.29 -2.41 -29.14
C ARG A 91 -24.05 -1.70 -29.66
N PHE A 92 -23.03 -1.57 -28.82
CA PHE A 92 -21.69 -1.21 -29.26
C PHE A 92 -21.05 -2.36 -30.05
N SER A 93 -20.17 -2.02 -30.99
CA SER A 93 -19.23 -2.98 -31.57
C SER A 93 -18.07 -3.26 -30.60
N ASN A 94 -17.37 -4.37 -30.81
CA ASN A 94 -16.13 -4.69 -30.08
C ASN A 94 -14.90 -3.89 -30.59
N SER A 95 -15.08 -2.83 -31.38
CA SER A 95 -13.97 -2.01 -31.88
C SER A 95 -13.79 -0.73 -31.08
N LEU A 96 -12.53 -0.35 -30.86
CA LEU A 96 -12.17 0.92 -30.21
C LEU A 96 -12.71 2.13 -31.01
N PRO A 97 -12.97 3.26 -30.35
CA PRO A 97 -13.37 4.49 -31.02
C PRO A 97 -12.30 4.98 -32.01
N LYS A 98 -12.71 5.85 -32.93
CA LYS A 98 -11.84 6.44 -33.95
C LYS A 98 -11.82 7.97 -33.84
N PRO A 99 -10.68 8.60 -33.48
CA PRO A 99 -9.45 7.95 -32.98
C PRO A 99 -9.65 7.29 -31.61
N ALA A 100 -8.76 6.38 -31.23
CA ALA A 100 -8.82 5.68 -29.93
C ALA A 100 -8.27 6.54 -28.77
N SER A 101 -7.59 7.63 -29.09
CA SER A 101 -7.04 8.59 -28.14
C SER A 101 -7.01 10.00 -28.74
N GLY A 102 -6.95 11.02 -27.88
CA GLY A 102 -6.88 12.41 -28.33
C GLY A 102 -7.17 13.44 -27.23
N ALA A 103 -6.91 14.71 -27.54
CA ALA A 103 -7.14 15.82 -26.61
C ALA A 103 -8.62 16.24 -26.56
N SER A 104 -9.00 17.03 -25.55
CA SER A 104 -10.30 17.71 -25.52
C SER A 104 -10.58 18.53 -26.79
N GLY A 105 -11.85 18.63 -27.18
CA GLY A 105 -12.31 19.41 -28.33
C GLY A 105 -12.30 18.68 -29.68
N ILE A 106 -11.60 17.55 -29.82
CA ILE A 106 -11.65 16.75 -31.06
C ILE A 106 -12.97 15.99 -31.19
N ASP A 107 -13.29 15.57 -32.42
CA ASP A 107 -14.38 14.63 -32.67
C ASP A 107 -13.88 13.19 -32.57
N VAL A 108 -14.68 12.33 -31.94
CA VAL A 108 -14.44 10.90 -31.77
C VAL A 108 -15.67 10.10 -32.19
N VAL A 109 -15.47 9.06 -33.00
CA VAL A 109 -16.52 8.21 -33.57
C VAL A 109 -16.53 6.85 -32.89
N TYR A 110 -17.67 6.49 -32.29
CA TYR A 110 -17.92 5.17 -31.73
C TYR A 110 -18.83 4.36 -32.66
N GLN A 111 -18.47 3.10 -32.92
CA GLN A 111 -19.27 2.18 -33.73
C GLN A 111 -20.34 1.50 -32.84
N ILE A 112 -21.60 1.82 -33.10
CA ILE A 112 -22.77 1.46 -32.28
C ILE A 112 -24.04 1.44 -33.13
N THR A 113 -24.89 0.42 -32.96
CA THR A 113 -26.17 0.29 -33.69
C THR A 113 -27.36 0.56 -32.78
N GLY A 114 -28.49 0.99 -33.36
CA GLY A 114 -29.78 1.13 -32.68
C GLY A 114 -30.10 2.50 -32.09
N LEU A 115 -29.23 3.50 -32.28
CA LEU A 115 -29.42 4.84 -31.69
C LEU A 115 -30.44 5.74 -32.39
N VAL A 116 -30.64 5.58 -33.71
CA VAL A 116 -31.44 6.51 -34.54
C VAL A 116 -32.86 6.79 -34.00
N PRO A 117 -33.64 5.80 -33.51
CA PRO A 117 -34.98 6.04 -32.96
C PRO A 117 -35.00 6.91 -31.69
N TYR A 118 -33.84 7.08 -31.04
CA TYR A 118 -33.69 7.74 -29.75
C TYR A 118 -32.86 9.03 -29.81
N LYS A 119 -32.44 9.46 -31.01
CA LYS A 119 -31.43 10.52 -31.24
C LYS A 119 -31.64 11.79 -30.38
N ASP A 120 -32.88 12.24 -30.22
CA ASP A 120 -33.24 13.49 -29.52
C ASP A 120 -33.28 13.33 -27.98
N LYS A 121 -33.04 12.11 -27.48
CA LYS A 121 -32.99 11.74 -26.05
C LYS A 121 -31.59 11.30 -25.57
N ILE A 122 -30.60 11.26 -26.47
CA ILE A 122 -29.27 10.74 -26.16
C ILE A 122 -28.52 11.72 -25.27
N LYS A 123 -28.09 11.25 -24.10
CA LYS A 123 -26.98 11.86 -23.36
C LYS A 123 -25.76 10.96 -23.42
N CYS A 124 -24.58 11.56 -23.60
CA CYS A 124 -23.30 10.87 -23.66
C CYS A 124 -22.34 11.44 -22.63
N TYR A 125 -21.57 10.58 -21.99
CA TYR A 125 -20.60 10.94 -20.96
C TYR A 125 -19.28 10.21 -21.21
N LEU A 126 -18.19 10.96 -21.38
CA LEU A 126 -16.84 10.38 -21.39
C LEU A 126 -16.29 10.44 -19.97
N ASN A 127 -16.12 9.28 -19.32
CA ASN A 127 -15.79 9.15 -17.90
C ASN A 127 -16.58 10.15 -17.02
N GLU A 128 -17.91 9.97 -16.97
CA GLU A 128 -18.89 10.83 -16.28
C GLU A 128 -18.96 12.31 -16.72
N THR A 129 -18.12 12.78 -17.65
CA THR A 129 -18.13 14.17 -18.16
C THR A 129 -19.02 14.29 -19.40
N GLU A 130 -20.06 15.13 -19.38
CA GLU A 130 -21.05 15.20 -20.47
C GLU A 130 -20.41 15.65 -21.79
N ALA A 131 -20.56 14.84 -22.84
CA ALA A 131 -19.91 14.98 -24.14
C ALA A 131 -20.94 15.39 -25.21
N THR A 132 -20.65 16.45 -25.97
CA THR A 132 -21.56 16.95 -27.01
C THR A 132 -21.68 15.95 -28.15
N VAL A 133 -22.89 15.44 -28.41
CA VAL A 133 -23.18 14.63 -29.59
C VAL A 133 -23.19 15.54 -30.82
N THR A 134 -22.42 15.19 -31.85
CA THR A 134 -22.33 15.97 -33.10
C THR A 134 -22.93 15.24 -34.30
N GLU A 135 -23.06 13.90 -34.26
CA GLU A 135 -23.67 13.11 -35.32
C GLU A 135 -24.23 11.78 -34.78
N VAL A 136 -25.39 11.34 -35.26
CA VAL A 136 -25.98 10.02 -34.95
C VAL A 136 -26.41 9.35 -36.25
N THR A 137 -25.97 8.12 -36.47
CA THR A 137 -26.24 7.31 -37.66
C THR A 137 -26.73 5.92 -37.27
N ASP A 138 -26.99 5.05 -38.25
CA ASP A 138 -27.44 3.68 -38.03
C ASP A 138 -26.35 2.76 -37.42
N LYS A 139 -25.06 3.09 -37.65
CA LYS A 139 -23.89 2.30 -37.24
C LYS A 139 -22.88 3.05 -36.36
N ALA A 140 -23.04 4.36 -36.15
CA ALA A 140 -22.09 5.15 -35.37
C ALA A 140 -22.71 6.38 -34.69
N ILE A 141 -22.06 6.80 -33.60
CA ILE A 141 -22.24 8.12 -32.97
C ILE A 141 -20.91 8.88 -32.99
N LYS A 142 -20.97 10.18 -33.29
CA LYS A 142 -19.84 11.11 -33.19
C LYS A 142 -20.06 12.03 -32.01
N LEU A 143 -19.03 12.16 -31.18
CA LEU A 143 -19.01 12.97 -29.97
C LEU A 143 -17.84 13.95 -30.05
N LYS A 144 -17.99 15.15 -29.48
CA LYS A 144 -16.87 16.04 -29.19
C LYS A 144 -16.33 15.77 -27.79
N VAL A 145 -15.03 15.48 -27.66
CA VAL A 145 -14.36 15.16 -26.39
C VAL A 145 -14.48 16.37 -25.45
N PRO A 146 -15.10 16.26 -24.26
CA PRO A 146 -15.31 17.42 -23.40
C PRO A 146 -14.02 17.95 -22.76
N VAL A 147 -14.05 19.24 -22.39
CA VAL A 147 -12.95 19.90 -21.67
C VAL A 147 -12.89 19.38 -20.24
N GLY A 148 -11.68 19.08 -19.75
CA GLY A 148 -11.46 18.61 -18.37
C GLY A 148 -11.71 17.12 -18.14
N ALA A 149 -12.19 16.39 -19.14
CA ALA A 149 -12.36 14.93 -19.10
C ALA A 149 -11.03 14.16 -18.93
N SER A 150 -11.12 12.90 -18.52
CA SER A 150 -10.00 11.97 -18.38
C SER A 150 -10.26 10.65 -19.10
N SER A 151 -9.21 9.84 -19.30
CA SER A 151 -9.32 8.52 -19.96
C SER A 151 -10.39 7.64 -19.29
N GLY A 152 -11.26 7.02 -20.09
CA GLY A 152 -12.28 6.13 -19.57
C GLY A 152 -13.32 5.70 -20.60
N GLY A 153 -14.30 4.94 -20.13
CA GLY A 153 -15.41 4.46 -20.97
C GLY A 153 -16.35 5.59 -21.39
N LEU A 154 -16.98 5.40 -22.55
CA LEU A 154 -18.19 6.12 -22.92
C LEU A 154 -19.40 5.49 -22.21
N THR A 155 -20.22 6.33 -21.57
CA THR A 155 -21.53 5.97 -21.04
C THR A 155 -22.62 6.71 -21.83
N ILE A 156 -23.59 5.99 -22.39
CA ILE A 156 -24.77 6.55 -23.03
C ILE A 156 -25.99 6.35 -22.12
N VAL A 157 -26.81 7.38 -21.95
CA VAL A 157 -28.04 7.35 -21.16
C VAL A 157 -29.23 7.78 -22.02
N ILE A 158 -30.26 6.93 -22.10
CA ILE A 158 -31.50 7.15 -22.88
C ILE A 158 -32.68 6.64 -22.06
N ASP A 159 -33.69 7.48 -21.81
CA ASP A 159 -34.89 7.15 -21.00
C ASP A 159 -34.58 6.47 -19.64
N GLY A 160 -33.39 6.73 -19.07
CA GLY A 160 -32.90 6.13 -17.83
C GLY A 160 -32.28 4.73 -17.97
N GLN A 161 -32.15 4.18 -19.17
CA GLN A 161 -31.30 3.01 -19.45
C GLN A 161 -29.87 3.47 -19.72
N ILE A 162 -28.88 2.67 -19.31
CA ILE A 162 -27.44 2.98 -19.38
C ILE A 162 -26.73 1.95 -20.26
N PHE A 163 -25.91 2.42 -21.19
CA PHE A 163 -25.13 1.60 -22.11
C PHE A 163 -23.65 1.97 -22.03
N PHE A 164 -22.81 1.00 -21.72
CA PHE A 164 -21.35 1.19 -21.63
C PHE A 164 -20.67 0.85 -22.95
N GLY A 165 -19.82 1.76 -23.42
CA GLY A 165 -19.00 1.63 -24.62
C GLY A 165 -17.52 1.37 -24.30
N PRO A 166 -16.69 1.19 -25.35
CA PRO A 166 -15.24 1.05 -25.20
C PRO A 166 -14.59 2.30 -24.59
N GLU A 167 -13.36 2.13 -24.11
CA GLU A 167 -12.52 3.22 -23.57
C GLU A 167 -11.98 4.14 -24.68
N PHE A 168 -11.84 5.42 -24.34
CA PHE A 168 -11.04 6.40 -25.08
C PHE A 168 -9.99 7.02 -24.14
N THR A 169 -8.74 7.09 -24.60
CA THR A 169 -7.62 7.66 -23.82
C THR A 169 -7.53 9.17 -24.04
N VAL A 170 -7.69 9.97 -22.99
CA VAL A 170 -7.56 11.43 -23.12
C VAL A 170 -6.07 11.82 -23.10
N SER A 171 -5.62 12.42 -24.20
CA SER A 171 -4.25 12.91 -24.35
C SER A 171 -4.06 14.22 -23.58
N GLY A 172 -3.00 14.31 -22.79
CA GLY A 172 -2.63 15.50 -22.03
C GLY A 172 -1.17 15.50 -21.61
N LYS A 173 -0.86 16.28 -20.59
CA LYS A 173 0.51 16.48 -20.08
C LYS A 173 0.98 15.31 -19.21
N THR A 174 0.07 14.58 -18.57
CA THR A 174 0.39 13.38 -17.78
C THR A 174 0.18 12.11 -18.60
N GLY A 175 0.96 11.07 -18.29
CA GLY A 175 0.72 9.72 -18.80
C GLY A 175 1.83 8.75 -18.38
N ILE A 176 1.53 7.44 -18.35
CA ILE A 176 2.51 6.40 -18.05
C ILE A 176 3.70 6.52 -19.00
N ASP A 177 4.91 6.35 -18.46
CA ASP A 177 6.14 6.37 -19.25
C ASP A 177 6.35 5.02 -19.96
N PRO A 178 6.28 4.96 -21.31
CA PRO A 178 6.45 3.71 -22.06
C PRO A 178 7.90 3.20 -22.03
N THR A 179 8.85 3.97 -21.50
CA THR A 179 10.26 3.55 -21.32
C THR A 179 10.53 2.93 -19.95
N PHE A 180 9.54 2.90 -19.04
CA PHE A 180 9.64 2.19 -17.77
C PHE A 180 9.33 0.70 -17.98
N LYS A 181 10.26 -0.17 -17.58
CA LYS A 181 10.30 -1.59 -17.98
C LYS A 181 9.74 -2.56 -16.93
N THR A 182 9.21 -2.06 -15.82
CA THR A 182 8.44 -2.90 -14.87
C THR A 182 7.11 -3.30 -15.52
N LEU A 183 6.82 -4.60 -15.55
CA LEU A 183 5.63 -5.19 -16.20
C LEU A 183 4.66 -5.83 -15.20
N ILE A 184 5.17 -6.32 -14.08
CA ILE A 184 4.44 -7.07 -13.05
C ILE A 184 4.64 -6.42 -11.67
N GLY A 185 5.82 -5.82 -11.43
CA GLY A 185 6.19 -5.22 -10.16
C GLY A 185 6.28 -6.22 -9.01
N THR A 186 5.94 -5.79 -7.80
CA THR A 186 6.00 -6.64 -6.58
C THR A 186 4.69 -7.39 -6.33
N ASN A 187 4.80 -8.54 -5.64
CA ASN A 187 3.64 -9.30 -5.16
C ASN A 187 3.02 -8.76 -3.84
N GLY A 188 3.40 -7.55 -3.41
CA GLY A 188 3.00 -6.94 -2.14
C GLY A 188 3.45 -5.48 -2.04
N VAL A 189 3.01 -4.80 -0.99
CA VAL A 189 3.17 -3.34 -0.81
C VAL A 189 4.63 -2.90 -0.79
N ILE A 190 4.94 -1.80 -1.50
CA ILE A 190 6.21 -1.06 -1.39
C ILE A 190 5.97 0.14 -0.48
N ASN A 191 6.85 0.36 0.50
CA ASN A 191 6.72 1.41 1.53
C ASN A 191 7.64 2.61 1.30
N GLN A 192 8.77 2.44 0.60
CA GLN A 192 9.71 3.53 0.29
C GLN A 192 10.50 3.27 -0.99
N ILE A 193 10.86 4.35 -1.70
CA ILE A 193 11.91 4.39 -2.73
C ILE A 193 13.17 5.01 -2.10
N MET A 194 14.31 4.33 -2.18
CA MET A 194 15.61 4.96 -1.98
C MET A 194 16.35 5.10 -3.31
N PRO A 195 16.43 6.31 -3.90
CA PRO A 195 17.31 6.57 -5.04
C PRO A 195 18.77 6.53 -4.60
N LEU A 196 19.63 5.99 -5.47
CA LEU A 196 21.07 5.91 -5.30
C LEU A 196 21.79 6.90 -6.23
N ASN A 197 23.03 7.28 -5.89
CA ASN A 197 23.80 8.28 -6.65
C ASN A 197 24.06 7.93 -8.13
N ASN A 198 23.84 6.67 -8.54
CA ASN A 198 23.95 6.21 -9.93
C ASN A 198 22.58 6.08 -10.64
N GLY A 199 21.50 6.60 -10.05
CA GLY A 199 20.13 6.55 -10.58
C GLY A 199 19.39 5.22 -10.34
N ASN A 200 20.06 4.17 -9.85
CA ASN A 200 19.39 2.95 -9.41
C ASN A 200 18.49 3.24 -8.20
N MET A 201 17.48 2.40 -7.98
CA MET A 201 16.58 2.52 -6.83
C MET A 201 16.64 1.25 -5.97
N MET A 202 16.76 1.39 -4.65
CA MET A 202 16.35 0.32 -3.73
C MET A 202 14.87 0.52 -3.40
N LEU A 203 14.06 -0.48 -3.70
CA LEU A 203 12.63 -0.51 -3.35
C LEU A 203 12.46 -1.44 -2.15
N MET A 204 11.65 -1.05 -1.16
CA MET A 204 11.42 -1.87 0.02
C MET A 204 10.00 -1.78 0.54
N GLY A 205 9.56 -2.81 1.26
CA GLY A 205 8.18 -2.93 1.72
C GLY A 205 7.90 -4.30 2.34
N TYR A 206 6.72 -4.84 2.04
CA TYR A 206 6.28 -6.16 2.45
C TYR A 206 5.85 -6.97 1.21
N PHE A 207 6.85 -7.55 0.56
CA PHE A 207 6.75 -8.39 -0.64
C PHE A 207 7.83 -9.47 -0.61
N THR A 208 7.64 -10.55 -1.38
CA THR A 208 8.56 -11.69 -1.52
C THR A 208 8.97 -11.99 -2.97
N ASP A 209 8.56 -11.12 -3.90
CA ASP A 209 8.86 -11.24 -5.32
C ASP A 209 8.83 -9.87 -6.01
N TYR A 210 9.56 -9.76 -7.12
CA TYR A 210 9.56 -8.64 -8.04
C TYR A 210 9.80 -9.17 -9.47
N GLU A 211 8.94 -8.81 -10.43
CA GLU A 211 8.97 -9.32 -11.81
C GLU A 211 8.94 -10.86 -11.96
N LYS A 212 8.44 -11.58 -10.95
CA LYS A 212 8.50 -13.06 -10.86
C LYS A 212 9.93 -13.61 -10.90
N SER A 213 10.88 -12.85 -10.36
CA SER A 213 12.31 -13.17 -10.33
C SER A 213 12.73 -14.03 -9.14
N THR A 214 11.88 -14.16 -8.11
CA THR A 214 12.22 -14.85 -6.86
C THR A 214 12.49 -16.34 -7.09
N SER A 215 13.57 -16.86 -6.50
CA SER A 215 13.97 -18.27 -6.65
C SER A 215 14.82 -18.78 -5.48
N LYS A 216 15.05 -20.09 -5.38
CA LYS A 216 15.94 -20.67 -4.35
C LYS A 216 17.39 -20.17 -4.41
N LYS A 217 17.84 -19.63 -5.56
CA LYS A 217 19.19 -19.05 -5.74
C LYS A 217 19.19 -17.52 -5.59
N ILE A 218 18.07 -16.89 -5.90
CA ILE A 218 17.87 -15.44 -5.88
C ILE A 218 16.58 -15.16 -5.10
N PRO A 219 16.57 -15.34 -3.77
CA PRO A 219 15.40 -15.05 -2.94
C PRO A 219 15.20 -13.53 -2.83
N ILE A 220 13.94 -13.09 -2.85
CA ILE A 220 13.54 -11.70 -2.62
C ILE A 220 12.66 -11.68 -1.37
N SER A 221 12.95 -10.78 -0.42
CA SER A 221 12.09 -10.55 0.75
C SER A 221 12.29 -9.14 1.31
N GLY A 222 11.23 -8.33 1.25
CA GLY A 222 11.16 -6.97 1.80
C GLY A 222 12.01 -5.90 1.11
N ILE A 223 12.98 -6.27 0.26
CA ILE A 223 13.88 -5.33 -0.44
C ILE A 223 14.31 -5.87 -1.81
N VAL A 224 14.47 -4.97 -2.79
CA VAL A 224 14.97 -5.26 -4.14
C VAL A 224 15.78 -4.06 -4.70
N LEU A 225 16.77 -4.31 -5.54
CA LEU A 225 17.52 -3.28 -6.28
C LEU A 225 17.05 -3.26 -7.74
N THR A 226 16.81 -2.06 -8.28
CA THR A 226 16.39 -1.85 -9.67
C THR A 226 17.20 -0.78 -10.38
N SER A 227 17.21 -0.83 -11.70
CA SER A 227 17.75 0.22 -12.58
C SER A 227 16.84 1.46 -12.60
N PRO A 228 17.29 2.61 -13.14
CA PRO A 228 16.47 3.83 -13.20
C PRO A 228 15.15 3.63 -13.96
N ASP A 229 15.13 2.71 -14.92
CA ASP A 229 13.99 2.29 -15.73
C ASP A 229 13.24 1.05 -15.21
N GLY A 230 13.49 0.62 -13.97
CA GLY A 230 12.64 -0.38 -13.30
C GLY A 230 12.86 -1.82 -13.79
N GLN A 231 14.07 -2.17 -14.22
CA GLN A 231 14.48 -3.57 -14.36
C GLN A 231 15.10 -4.09 -13.06
N TYR A 232 14.91 -5.37 -12.76
CA TYR A 232 15.54 -6.02 -11.61
C TYR A 232 17.07 -6.13 -11.78
N ILE A 233 17.84 -5.78 -10.75
CA ILE A 233 19.30 -5.96 -10.69
C ILE A 233 19.65 -6.99 -9.58
N PRO A 234 20.00 -8.24 -9.93
CA PRO A 234 20.33 -9.31 -8.97
C PRO A 234 21.76 -9.24 -8.41
N THR A 235 22.36 -8.04 -8.28
CA THR A 235 23.75 -7.86 -7.80
C THR A 235 23.86 -7.45 -6.34
N ALA A 236 22.76 -7.05 -5.70
CA ALA A 236 22.75 -6.65 -4.30
C ALA A 236 22.81 -7.87 -3.36
N ALA A 237 23.70 -7.81 -2.37
CA ALA A 237 24.04 -8.92 -1.48
C ALA A 237 23.05 -9.12 -0.31
N PHE A 238 21.76 -8.84 -0.50
CA PHE A 238 20.72 -8.94 0.54
C PHE A 238 20.54 -10.35 1.11
N GLY A 239 21.01 -11.40 0.42
CA GLY A 239 20.79 -12.78 0.80
C GLY A 239 19.30 -13.12 0.82
N THR A 240 18.78 -13.76 1.86
CA THR A 240 17.33 -14.01 1.97
C THR A 240 16.48 -12.78 2.29
N GLY A 241 17.07 -11.58 2.39
CA GLY A 241 16.34 -10.34 2.68
C GLY A 241 15.79 -10.29 4.11
N ALA A 242 14.74 -9.50 4.32
CA ALA A 242 14.12 -9.33 5.64
C ALA A 242 13.10 -10.44 5.95
N GLY A 243 13.16 -11.01 7.16
CA GLY A 243 12.12 -11.87 7.73
C GLY A 243 10.98 -11.05 8.33
N GLY A 244 10.33 -10.24 7.49
CA GLY A 244 9.28 -9.30 7.86
C GLY A 244 9.19 -8.13 6.87
N GLY A 245 8.34 -7.14 7.17
CA GLY A 245 8.17 -5.96 6.33
C GLY A 245 9.17 -4.86 6.68
N LEU A 246 9.76 -4.22 5.67
CA LEU A 246 10.55 -2.99 5.83
C LEU A 246 9.66 -1.76 5.59
N THR A 247 9.82 -0.71 6.38
CA THR A 247 9.02 0.53 6.30
C THR A 247 9.85 1.75 5.93
N SER A 248 11.14 1.74 6.27
CA SER A 248 12.03 2.89 6.09
C SER A 248 13.50 2.48 6.04
N MET A 249 14.27 3.17 5.22
CA MET A 249 15.73 3.13 5.17
C MET A 249 16.30 4.54 5.05
N VAL A 250 17.46 4.76 5.65
CA VAL A 250 18.29 5.96 5.44
C VAL A 250 19.73 5.56 5.10
N ARG A 251 20.34 6.27 4.15
CA ARG A 251 21.77 6.09 3.81
C ARG A 251 22.62 6.87 4.81
N LEU A 252 23.65 6.21 5.33
CA LEU A 252 24.60 6.77 6.29
C LEU A 252 25.77 7.45 5.57
N ALA A 253 26.47 8.35 6.25
CA ALA A 253 27.55 9.15 5.66
C ALA A 253 28.71 8.31 5.10
N ASN A 254 28.96 7.12 5.66
CA ASN A 254 29.95 6.16 5.19
C ASN A 254 29.47 5.26 4.02
N GLY A 255 28.26 5.50 3.50
CA GLY A 255 27.67 4.73 2.40
C GLY A 255 26.99 3.42 2.79
N GLN A 256 26.98 3.03 4.07
CA GLN A 256 26.11 1.98 4.60
C GLN A 256 24.64 2.45 4.64
N TYR A 257 23.71 1.56 4.95
CA TYR A 257 22.28 1.85 5.06
C TYR A 257 21.73 1.37 6.41
N MET A 258 20.91 2.17 7.06
CA MET A 258 20.12 1.75 8.21
C MET A 258 18.71 1.38 7.73
N VAL A 259 18.19 0.20 8.09
CA VAL A 259 16.85 -0.28 7.72
C VAL A 259 15.98 -0.49 8.95
N GLY A 260 14.73 -0.02 8.91
CA GLY A 260 13.71 -0.18 9.95
C GLY A 260 12.41 -0.77 9.39
N GLY A 261 11.61 -1.40 10.25
CA GLY A 261 10.33 -1.99 9.88
C GLY A 261 9.69 -2.84 10.96
N ALA A 262 9.02 -3.91 10.55
CA ALA A 262 8.42 -4.95 11.37
C ALA A 262 9.04 -6.30 10.99
N PHE A 263 10.23 -6.60 11.50
CA PHE A 263 11.03 -7.78 11.11
C PHE A 263 11.96 -8.27 12.25
N SER A 264 12.18 -9.58 12.30
CA SER A 264 12.96 -10.24 13.36
C SER A 264 14.26 -10.92 12.88
N THR A 265 14.49 -10.94 11.57
CA THR A 265 15.71 -11.47 10.94
C THR A 265 16.06 -10.72 9.67
N PHE A 266 17.34 -10.73 9.28
CA PHE A 266 17.78 -10.31 7.95
C PHE A 266 18.85 -11.28 7.45
N ASN A 267 18.76 -11.74 6.19
CA ASN A 267 19.57 -12.82 5.64
C ASN A 267 19.66 -14.05 6.59
N ASN A 268 18.51 -14.48 7.12
CA ASN A 268 18.34 -15.53 8.15
C ASN A 268 19.06 -15.29 9.49
N ARG A 269 19.77 -14.17 9.70
CA ARG A 269 20.38 -13.82 10.99
C ARG A 269 19.29 -13.50 12.00
N LYS A 270 19.24 -14.25 13.10
CA LYS A 270 18.40 -14.01 14.28
C LYS A 270 18.96 -12.85 15.13
N SER A 271 18.27 -12.51 16.23
CA SER A 271 18.70 -11.44 17.15
C SER A 271 18.76 -10.05 16.52
N ILE A 272 17.83 -9.79 15.60
CA ILE A 272 17.56 -8.46 15.04
C ILE A 272 16.15 -8.08 15.48
N GLY A 273 15.98 -6.89 16.05
CA GLY A 273 14.67 -6.39 16.48
C GLY A 273 14.28 -5.13 15.73
N ASN A 274 13.58 -5.29 14.61
CA ASN A 274 12.91 -4.22 13.85
C ASN A 274 13.79 -3.08 13.29
N ILE A 275 15.10 -3.09 13.54
CA ILE A 275 16.10 -2.20 12.95
C ILE A 275 17.45 -2.94 12.79
N THR A 276 18.20 -2.68 11.71
CA THR A 276 19.59 -3.15 11.54
C THR A 276 20.36 -2.36 10.47
N ARG A 277 21.67 -2.60 10.34
CA ARG A 277 22.53 -1.95 9.33
C ARG A 277 22.93 -2.90 8.20
N LEU A 278 22.90 -2.40 6.98
CA LEU A 278 23.40 -3.05 5.77
C LEU A 278 24.64 -2.31 5.25
N ASN A 279 25.57 -3.05 4.66
CA ASN A 279 26.71 -2.52 3.94
C ASN A 279 26.30 -1.87 2.60
N ALA A 280 27.22 -1.11 2.00
CA ALA A 280 26.99 -0.41 0.73
C ALA A 280 26.56 -1.33 -0.44
N ASN A 281 26.89 -2.62 -0.38
CA ASN A 281 26.48 -3.66 -1.33
C ASN A 281 25.16 -4.37 -0.98
N GLY A 282 24.49 -4.00 0.11
CA GLY A 282 23.26 -4.62 0.61
C GLY A 282 23.45 -5.81 1.55
N SER A 283 24.68 -6.28 1.82
CA SER A 283 24.89 -7.36 2.80
C SER A 283 24.62 -6.90 4.23
N LEU A 284 24.11 -7.78 5.10
CA LEU A 284 23.96 -7.48 6.52
C LEU A 284 25.31 -7.15 7.16
N ASP A 285 25.42 -5.97 7.76
CA ASP A 285 26.63 -5.60 8.49
C ASP A 285 26.78 -6.49 9.73
N SER A 286 27.85 -7.28 9.74
CA SER A 286 28.03 -8.41 10.65
C SER A 286 29.42 -8.40 11.25
N THR A 287 29.51 -8.75 12.54
CA THR A 287 30.77 -8.91 13.25
C THR A 287 30.83 -10.29 13.93
N ILE A 288 32.01 -10.68 14.37
CA ILE A 288 32.22 -11.88 15.20
C ILE A 288 32.44 -11.43 16.64
N VAL A 289 31.76 -12.07 17.58
CA VAL A 289 31.85 -11.81 19.02
C VAL A 289 32.18 -13.10 19.77
N GLU A 290 32.88 -12.97 20.90
CA GLU A 290 33.06 -14.06 21.85
C GLU A 290 31.76 -14.30 22.63
N VAL A 291 31.47 -15.56 22.96
CA VAL A 291 30.28 -16.02 23.68
C VAL A 291 30.61 -17.21 24.59
N VAL A 292 29.81 -17.40 25.64
CA VAL A 292 29.95 -18.48 26.61
C VAL A 292 29.74 -19.84 25.93
N ASN A 293 30.81 -20.65 25.91
CA ASN A 293 30.81 -21.97 25.30
C ASN A 293 30.43 -23.07 26.31
N LEU A 294 29.16 -23.49 26.29
CA LEU A 294 28.67 -24.62 27.09
C LEU A 294 29.08 -26.01 26.54
N THR A 295 29.89 -26.04 25.47
CA THR A 295 30.34 -27.27 24.79
C THR A 295 31.86 -27.26 24.58
N PRO A 296 32.69 -27.48 25.62
CA PRO A 296 34.15 -27.29 25.54
C PRO A 296 34.85 -28.12 24.45
N LEU A 297 34.29 -29.29 24.09
CA LEU A 297 34.78 -30.14 22.99
C LEU A 297 34.52 -29.55 21.58
N GLN A 298 33.83 -28.41 21.48
CA GLN A 298 33.61 -27.65 20.25
C GLN A 298 34.13 -26.21 20.42
N PRO A 299 35.45 -25.95 20.30
CA PRO A 299 36.01 -24.60 20.52
C PRO A 299 35.43 -23.51 19.60
N LYS A 300 34.92 -23.90 18.42
CA LYS A 300 34.19 -22.99 17.51
C LYS A 300 32.91 -22.41 18.13
N ASN A 301 32.39 -23.00 19.21
CA ASN A 301 31.20 -22.49 19.90
C ASN A 301 31.50 -21.36 20.91
N SER A 302 32.77 -20.99 21.09
CA SER A 302 33.16 -19.77 21.82
C SER A 302 32.98 -18.48 21.02
N PHE A 303 32.58 -18.57 19.74
CA PHE A 303 32.36 -17.41 18.88
C PHE A 303 30.99 -17.48 18.19
N ASP A 304 30.37 -16.34 17.97
CA ASP A 304 29.18 -16.22 17.14
C ASP A 304 29.28 -15.08 16.14
N THR A 305 28.55 -15.19 15.03
CA THR A 305 28.47 -14.11 14.02
C THR A 305 27.14 -13.39 14.15
N VAL A 306 27.19 -12.12 14.51
CA VAL A 306 26.04 -11.30 14.94
C VAL A 306 25.93 -10.05 14.06
N ALA A 307 24.85 -9.27 14.21
CA ALA A 307 24.78 -7.95 13.55
C ALA A 307 25.78 -6.99 14.21
N ALA A 308 26.48 -6.18 13.41
CA ALA A 308 27.46 -5.21 13.93
C ALA A 308 26.82 -3.97 14.58
N PHE A 309 25.52 -3.75 14.32
CA PHE A 309 24.68 -2.78 15.02
C PHE A 309 23.91 -3.53 16.12
N ASN A 310 24.24 -3.29 17.39
CA ASN A 310 23.71 -4.06 18.53
C ASN A 310 22.42 -3.50 19.15
N GLY A 311 21.86 -2.43 18.57
CA GLY A 311 20.61 -1.82 19.00
C GLY A 311 19.40 -2.49 18.36
N ALA A 312 18.38 -2.79 19.15
CA ALA A 312 17.17 -3.46 18.72
C ALA A 312 15.93 -2.89 19.44
N LEU A 313 14.75 -3.09 18.85
CA LEU A 313 13.50 -2.43 19.25
C LEU A 313 12.35 -3.44 19.41
N MET A 314 11.63 -3.37 20.53
CA MET A 314 10.44 -4.18 20.80
C MET A 314 9.19 -3.57 20.15
N GLY A 315 9.06 -3.72 18.83
CA GLY A 315 7.90 -3.27 18.05
C GLY A 315 8.30 -2.55 16.77
N PRO A 316 7.32 -2.19 15.92
CA PRO A 316 7.58 -1.72 14.58
C PRO A 316 8.21 -0.32 14.55
N VAL A 317 9.14 -0.11 13.62
CA VAL A 317 9.63 1.22 13.22
C VAL A 317 8.79 1.71 12.03
N SER A 318 8.43 2.99 12.03
CA SER A 318 7.73 3.67 10.91
C SER A 318 8.70 4.49 10.06
N ARG A 319 9.68 5.15 10.71
CA ARG A 319 10.74 5.95 10.06
C ARG A 319 12.10 5.76 10.75
N VAL A 320 13.16 5.71 9.95
CA VAL A 320 14.54 5.89 10.40
C VAL A 320 15.15 7.12 9.75
N PHE A 321 15.92 7.90 10.52
CA PHE A 321 16.68 9.06 10.05
C PHE A 321 18.14 8.96 10.51
N SER A 322 19.02 9.70 9.83
CA SER A 322 20.45 9.78 10.13
C SER A 322 20.85 11.25 10.24
N TYR A 323 21.27 11.67 11.42
CA TYR A 323 21.70 13.05 11.69
C TYR A 323 22.93 13.06 12.60
N ASN A 324 23.95 13.84 12.25
CA ASN A 324 25.26 13.90 12.93
C ASN A 324 25.84 12.51 13.27
N ASN A 325 25.78 11.60 12.28
CA ASN A 325 26.20 10.20 12.36
C ASN A 325 25.41 9.30 13.34
N LYS A 326 24.37 9.81 14.01
CA LYS A 326 23.47 9.03 14.87
C LYS A 326 22.18 8.65 14.15
N VAL A 327 21.55 7.56 14.57
CA VAL A 327 20.31 7.01 14.01
C VAL A 327 19.13 7.42 14.87
N ILE A 328 18.15 8.14 14.33
CA ILE A 328 16.87 8.41 15.00
C ILE A 328 15.82 7.42 14.50
N ALA A 329 15.06 6.82 15.40
CA ALA A 329 13.97 5.90 15.08
C ALA A 329 12.64 6.42 15.62
N VAL A 330 11.59 6.39 14.79
CA VAL A 330 10.21 6.74 15.14
C VAL A 330 9.29 5.58 14.79
N GLY A 331 8.38 5.19 15.69
CA GLY A 331 7.46 4.08 15.43
C GLY A 331 6.55 3.68 16.59
N GLY A 332 6.13 2.42 16.59
CA GLY A 332 5.25 1.80 17.59
C GLY A 332 5.97 0.93 18.62
N PHE A 333 7.27 1.09 18.80
CA PHE A 333 8.08 0.25 19.70
C PHE A 333 7.89 0.58 21.19
N GLY A 334 7.84 -0.46 22.01
CA GLY A 334 7.72 -0.41 23.47
C GLY A 334 9.03 -0.09 24.17
N SER A 335 10.10 -0.77 23.78
CA SER A 335 11.39 -0.75 24.47
C SER A 335 12.56 -0.82 23.51
N TYR A 336 13.70 -0.24 23.90
CA TYR A 336 15.02 -0.56 23.37
C TYR A 336 15.53 -1.85 24.01
N TYR A 337 16.33 -2.61 23.27
CA TYR A 337 17.17 -3.65 23.84
C TYR A 337 18.49 -3.87 23.09
N GLU A 338 19.47 -4.44 23.79
CA GLU A 338 20.80 -4.77 23.29
C GLU A 338 21.25 -6.14 23.81
N HIS A 339 22.28 -6.72 23.19
CA HIS A 339 22.76 -8.06 23.53
C HIS A 339 24.09 -7.99 24.29
N PHE A 340 24.14 -8.61 25.48
CA PHE A 340 25.37 -8.85 26.25
C PHE A 340 26.03 -10.14 25.78
N TYR A 341 26.79 -10.07 24.69
CA TYR A 341 27.40 -11.25 24.05
C TYR A 341 28.38 -11.98 24.99
N GLU A 342 29.08 -11.26 25.85
CA GLU A 342 30.02 -11.80 26.84
C GLU A 342 29.34 -12.65 27.93
N ARG A 343 28.00 -12.57 28.04
CA ARG A 343 27.15 -13.37 28.93
C ARG A 343 26.23 -14.33 28.17
N SER A 344 26.19 -14.22 26.84
CA SER A 344 25.34 -15.01 25.96
C SER A 344 26.02 -16.31 25.57
N THR A 345 25.24 -17.30 25.12
CA THR A 345 25.77 -18.42 24.32
C THR A 345 25.52 -18.15 22.83
N ARG A 346 25.83 -19.12 21.96
CA ARG A 346 25.41 -19.05 20.54
C ARG A 346 23.90 -19.06 20.39
N ASP A 347 23.23 -20.00 21.05
CA ASP A 347 21.79 -20.24 20.88
C ASP A 347 20.89 -19.36 21.76
N THR A 348 21.40 -18.88 22.92
CA THR A 348 20.65 -18.07 23.89
C THR A 348 21.35 -16.74 24.14
N LYS A 349 20.66 -15.61 23.91
CA LYS A 349 21.22 -14.27 24.16
C LYS A 349 20.72 -13.68 25.47
N VAL A 350 21.64 -13.09 26.23
CA VAL A 350 21.33 -12.23 27.38
C VAL A 350 21.06 -10.83 26.87
N LEU A 351 19.92 -10.25 27.26
CA LEU A 351 19.43 -8.96 26.75
C LEU A 351 19.41 -7.90 27.85
N GLY A 352 19.91 -6.71 27.54
CA GLY A 352 19.63 -5.49 28.30
C GLY A 352 18.38 -4.81 27.73
N PHE A 353 17.41 -4.45 28.58
CA PHE A 353 16.21 -3.74 28.17
C PHE A 353 16.18 -2.32 28.75
N THR A 354 15.60 -1.38 28.00
CA THR A 354 15.29 -0.03 28.48
C THR A 354 13.95 0.41 27.90
N GLU A 355 13.03 0.87 28.75
CA GLU A 355 11.71 1.32 28.29
C GLU A 355 11.83 2.66 27.55
N MET A 356 11.97 2.58 26.22
CA MET A 356 12.08 3.73 25.32
C MET A 356 10.91 3.72 24.35
N GLY A 357 9.96 4.63 24.54
CA GLY A 357 8.70 4.64 23.81
C GLY A 357 8.69 5.50 22.57
N ASN A 358 8.37 4.89 21.42
CA ASN A 358 7.93 5.52 20.16
C ASN A 358 8.94 6.44 19.43
N LEU A 359 9.91 7.03 20.13
CA LEU A 359 10.96 7.90 19.63
C LEU A 359 12.25 7.63 20.41
N LEU A 360 13.37 7.38 19.73
CA LEU A 360 14.70 7.36 20.37
C LEU A 360 15.82 7.62 19.35
N ARG A 361 17.05 7.79 19.84
CA ARG A 361 18.27 7.88 19.03
C ARG A 361 19.30 6.83 19.48
N MET A 362 20.10 6.35 18.54
CA MET A 362 21.17 5.37 18.76
C MET A 362 22.48 5.83 18.11
N GLU A 363 23.59 5.44 18.73
CA GLU A 363 24.94 5.60 18.21
C GLU A 363 25.22 4.68 16.99
N PRO A 364 26.31 4.90 16.23
CA PRO A 364 26.77 3.97 15.19
C PRO A 364 26.97 2.52 15.66
N SER A 365 27.20 2.25 16.94
CA SER A 365 27.29 0.90 17.51
C SER A 365 25.91 0.24 17.70
N GLY A 366 24.83 1.01 17.62
CA GLY A 366 23.50 0.63 18.06
C GLY A 366 23.18 0.96 19.52
N ALA A 367 24.18 1.37 20.32
CA ALA A 367 23.96 1.77 21.71
C ALA A 367 22.95 2.93 21.82
N LEU A 368 22.09 2.89 22.83
CA LEU A 368 21.08 3.91 23.10
C LEU A 368 21.71 5.26 23.46
N ASP A 369 21.29 6.34 22.78
CA ASP A 369 21.72 7.69 23.11
C ASP A 369 20.88 8.26 24.27
N LEU A 370 21.44 8.20 25.48
CA LEU A 370 20.83 8.70 26.71
C LEU A 370 20.67 10.23 26.76
N THR A 371 21.06 10.98 25.72
CA THR A 371 20.79 12.42 25.58
C THR A 371 19.52 12.72 24.76
N TYR A 372 18.79 11.71 24.29
CA TYR A 372 17.68 11.90 23.34
C TYR A 372 16.37 11.23 23.80
N ASN A 373 15.35 12.03 24.13
CA ASN A 373 14.06 11.56 24.67
C ASN A 373 14.17 10.65 25.92
N TYR A 374 15.28 10.70 26.66
CA TYR A 374 15.55 9.85 27.83
C TYR A 374 15.49 10.66 29.14
N ASN A 375 14.76 10.13 30.12
CA ASN A 375 14.61 10.72 31.45
C ASN A 375 15.56 10.02 32.45
N PRO A 376 16.63 10.69 32.92
CA PRO A 376 17.62 10.07 33.82
C PRO A 376 17.08 9.77 35.23
N ALA A 377 15.97 10.38 35.64
CA ALA A 377 15.36 10.13 36.95
C ALA A 377 14.57 8.81 36.99
N THR A 378 13.86 8.48 35.91
CA THR A 378 13.11 7.21 35.77
C THR A 378 13.91 6.10 35.09
N LYS A 379 14.96 6.45 34.33
CA LYS A 379 15.74 5.55 33.47
C LYS A 379 14.92 4.93 32.33
N THR A 380 13.97 5.70 31.81
CA THR A 380 13.06 5.38 30.71
C THR A 380 13.02 6.54 29.73
N SER A 381 12.24 6.45 28.64
CA SER A 381 11.86 7.65 27.91
C SER A 381 11.01 8.61 28.76
N TYR A 382 10.85 9.84 28.29
CA TYR A 382 9.77 10.70 28.73
C TYR A 382 8.39 10.11 28.38
N GLU A 383 7.31 10.73 28.87
CA GLU A 383 5.94 10.22 28.71
C GLU A 383 5.60 9.94 27.24
N ARG A 384 5.09 8.73 27.00
CA ARG A 384 4.76 8.20 25.68
C ARG A 384 3.60 8.97 25.02
N PRO A 385 3.43 8.93 23.69
CA PRO A 385 2.21 9.44 23.08
C PRO A 385 1.00 8.64 23.59
N ASN A 386 -0.12 9.32 23.81
CA ASN A 386 -1.39 8.69 24.22
C ASN A 386 -2.16 8.08 23.02
N GLY A 387 -1.43 7.60 22.02
CA GLY A 387 -1.94 7.21 20.70
C GLY A 387 -0.82 6.78 19.76
N TYR A 388 -1.06 6.89 18.46
CA TYR A 388 -0.17 6.33 17.42
C TYR A 388 0.57 7.40 16.64
N PHE A 389 1.87 7.20 16.42
CA PHE A 389 2.64 7.89 15.38
C PHE A 389 2.49 7.11 14.07
N TYR A 390 2.05 7.78 13.01
CA TYR A 390 1.87 7.17 11.68
C TYR A 390 3.03 7.50 10.74
N ASP A 391 3.47 8.75 10.71
CA ASP A 391 4.53 9.23 9.82
C ASP A 391 5.40 10.29 10.53
N ALA A 392 6.58 10.55 9.98
CA ALA A 392 7.47 11.61 10.44
C ALA A 392 8.36 12.11 9.29
N ALA A 393 8.81 13.36 9.38
CA ALA A 393 9.77 13.97 8.47
C ALA A 393 10.84 14.74 9.26
N MET A 394 12.10 14.65 8.81
CA MET A 394 13.23 15.33 9.43
C MET A 394 13.63 16.58 8.64
N GLN A 395 13.95 17.66 9.35
CA GLN A 395 14.45 18.92 8.83
C GLN A 395 15.97 18.89 8.62
N SER A 396 16.50 19.83 7.83
CA SER A 396 17.94 19.96 7.61
C SER A 396 18.74 20.32 8.86
N ASP A 397 18.09 20.88 9.89
CA ASP A 397 18.69 21.16 11.20
C ASP A 397 18.64 19.96 12.17
N GLY A 398 18.12 18.81 11.75
CA GLY A 398 18.02 17.57 12.52
C GLY A 398 16.72 17.39 13.31
N LYS A 399 15.89 18.44 13.41
CA LYS A 399 14.59 18.35 14.09
C LYS A 399 13.64 17.40 13.36
N VAL A 400 12.77 16.72 14.09
CA VAL A 400 11.80 15.76 13.51
C VAL A 400 10.38 16.23 13.80
N VAL A 401 9.57 16.39 12.74
CA VAL A 401 8.13 16.57 12.85
C VAL A 401 7.47 15.20 12.75
N ILE A 402 6.63 14.87 13.73
CA ILE A 402 5.96 13.58 13.88
C ILE A 402 4.44 13.82 13.81
N VAL A 403 3.74 12.96 13.06
CA VAL A 403 2.29 13.05 12.83
C VAL A 403 1.59 11.72 13.13
N GLY A 404 0.30 11.78 13.47
CA GLY A 404 -0.47 10.57 13.73
C GLY A 404 -1.86 10.82 14.32
N ALA A 405 -2.26 9.95 15.23
CA ALA A 405 -3.50 10.02 16.00
C ALA A 405 -3.16 10.03 17.50
N PHE A 406 -2.94 11.21 18.07
CA PHE A 406 -2.59 11.43 19.48
C PHE A 406 -2.98 12.86 19.90
N THR A 407 -3.13 13.09 21.21
CA THR A 407 -3.40 14.43 21.79
C THR A 407 -2.39 14.87 22.84
N LYS A 408 -1.44 14.00 23.22
CA LYS A 408 -0.30 14.29 24.09
C LYS A 408 0.96 13.58 23.65
N PHE A 409 2.11 14.18 23.97
CA PHE A 409 3.44 13.54 23.96
C PHE A 409 4.34 14.23 25.00
N GLN A 410 5.18 13.49 25.74
CA GLN A 410 6.01 14.00 26.84
C GLN A 410 5.22 14.78 27.92
N GLY A 411 3.95 14.41 28.13
CA GLY A 411 3.00 15.09 29.04
C GLY A 411 2.42 16.40 28.49
N ILE A 412 3.01 16.94 27.43
CA ILE A 412 2.61 18.17 26.73
C ILE A 412 1.46 17.87 25.77
N GLY A 413 0.50 18.79 25.65
CA GLY A 413 -0.59 18.70 24.68
C GLY A 413 -0.07 18.84 23.25
N ALA A 414 -0.38 17.88 22.39
CA ALA A 414 0.12 17.81 21.02
C ALA A 414 -0.95 17.18 20.12
N ASN A 415 -1.65 18.01 19.35
CA ASN A 415 -2.89 17.63 18.64
C ASN A 415 -2.57 17.06 17.26
N ASN A 416 -2.35 15.75 17.19
CA ASN A 416 -2.07 14.94 16.00
C ASN A 416 -0.76 15.26 15.25
N ILE A 417 -0.02 16.29 15.69
CA ILE A 417 1.29 16.70 15.19
C ILE A 417 2.14 17.22 16.35
N VAL A 418 3.46 17.02 16.26
CA VAL A 418 4.46 17.60 17.16
C VAL A 418 5.81 17.75 16.45
N ARG A 419 6.65 18.70 16.87
CA ARG A 419 8.09 18.71 16.51
C ARG A 419 8.93 18.41 17.74
N VAL A 420 9.98 17.62 17.55
CA VAL A 420 11.05 17.43 18.54
C VAL A 420 12.36 18.06 18.08
N ASP A 421 13.14 18.50 19.05
CA ASP A 421 14.46 19.10 18.86
C ASP A 421 15.59 18.04 18.72
N ASN A 422 16.84 18.52 18.68
CA ASN A 422 18.03 17.65 18.60
C ASN A 422 18.36 16.93 19.92
N ASN A 423 17.59 17.13 20.98
CA ASN A 423 17.59 16.36 22.23
C ASN A 423 16.33 15.47 22.36
N GLY A 424 15.51 15.41 21.31
CA GLY A 424 14.29 14.59 21.27
C GLY A 424 13.16 15.15 22.14
N MET A 425 13.27 16.39 22.61
CA MET A 425 12.26 17.06 23.42
C MET A 425 11.30 17.86 22.54
N VAL A 426 10.03 17.97 22.95
CA VAL A 426 9.04 18.78 22.22
C VAL A 426 9.54 20.24 22.09
N ASP A 427 9.57 20.73 20.86
CA ASP A 427 9.98 22.10 20.52
C ASP A 427 8.82 23.09 20.74
N PRO A 428 8.85 23.94 21.80
CA PRO A 428 7.73 24.81 22.13
C PRO A 428 7.52 25.96 21.11
N SER A 429 8.46 26.17 20.16
CA SER A 429 8.24 27.11 19.06
C SER A 429 7.29 26.59 17.97
N PHE A 430 6.98 25.28 17.97
CA PHE A 430 6.19 24.61 16.95
C PHE A 430 4.75 24.39 17.44
N GLN A 431 3.89 25.40 17.28
CA GLN A 431 2.51 25.41 17.78
C GLN A 431 1.48 24.95 16.73
N ALA A 432 1.80 23.89 15.97
CA ALA A 432 0.91 23.33 14.96
C ALA A 432 -0.20 22.47 15.59
N VAL A 433 -1.43 22.56 15.07
CA VAL A 433 -2.62 21.87 15.60
C VAL A 433 -3.53 21.37 14.47
N ALA A 434 -3.91 20.09 14.49
CA ALA A 434 -4.97 19.51 13.66
C ALA A 434 -6.12 18.96 14.53
N ASP A 435 -7.36 19.16 14.09
CA ASP A 435 -8.58 18.67 14.77
C ASP A 435 -8.86 17.17 14.59
N GLY A 436 -8.05 16.49 13.77
CA GLY A 436 -8.14 15.06 13.49
C GLY A 436 -6.78 14.46 13.11
N ALA A 437 -6.74 13.14 12.98
CA ALA A 437 -5.49 12.41 12.74
C ALA A 437 -4.84 12.80 11.40
N ILE A 438 -3.52 13.00 11.41
CA ILE A 438 -2.71 13.19 10.21
C ILE A 438 -2.03 11.85 9.88
N VAL A 439 -2.22 11.37 8.65
CA VAL A 439 -1.83 10.01 8.23
C VAL A 439 -0.46 10.01 7.56
N ALA A 440 -0.12 11.05 6.81
CA ALA A 440 1.18 11.19 6.15
C ALA A 440 1.71 12.63 6.21
N ILE A 441 3.03 12.76 6.16
CA ILE A 441 3.76 14.03 6.03
C ILE A 441 4.83 13.92 4.95
N ARG A 442 4.99 14.97 4.14
CA ARG A 442 6.07 15.09 3.16
C ARG A 442 6.75 16.44 3.24
N TYR A 443 8.04 16.43 3.57
CA TYR A 443 8.91 17.60 3.53
C TYR A 443 9.54 17.75 2.14
N ASN A 444 9.42 18.93 1.54
CA ASN A 444 10.11 19.30 0.32
C ASN A 444 11.31 20.20 0.70
N SER A 445 12.52 19.70 0.53
CA SER A 445 13.75 20.41 0.90
C SER A 445 14.09 21.59 -0.02
N THR A 446 13.52 21.65 -1.23
CA THR A 446 13.69 22.76 -2.17
C THR A 446 12.84 23.97 -1.79
N THR A 447 11.60 23.75 -1.37
CA THR A 447 10.69 24.83 -0.93
C THR A 447 10.76 25.11 0.58
N GLY A 448 11.34 24.19 1.36
CA GLY A 448 11.39 24.26 2.82
C GLY A 448 10.04 24.02 3.49
N LYS A 449 9.03 23.56 2.75
CA LYS A 449 7.64 23.37 3.21
C LYS A 449 7.32 21.89 3.42
N TYR A 450 6.23 21.65 4.13
CA TYR A 450 5.59 20.36 4.23
C TYR A 450 4.24 20.35 3.54
N LEU A 451 3.83 19.18 3.08
CA LEU A 451 2.44 18.86 2.83
C LEU A 451 2.02 17.73 3.78
N ILE A 452 0.89 17.90 4.47
CA ILE A 452 0.30 16.90 5.37
C ILE A 452 -1.08 16.48 4.86
N CYS A 453 -1.45 15.22 5.05
CA CYS A 453 -2.80 14.76 4.74
C CYS A 453 -3.36 13.75 5.75
N GLY A 454 -4.69 13.70 5.92
CA GLY A 454 -5.35 12.82 6.87
C GLY A 454 -6.84 13.11 7.06
N ALA A 455 -7.36 12.80 8.25
CA ALA A 455 -8.78 12.88 8.62
C ALA A 455 -9.20 14.20 9.30
N PHE A 456 -8.29 15.18 9.39
CA PHE A 456 -8.57 16.50 9.94
C PHE A 456 -9.41 17.36 8.97
N LYS A 457 -10.28 18.21 9.53
CA LYS A 457 -11.06 19.20 8.78
C LYS A 457 -10.42 20.58 8.84
N THR A 458 -9.77 20.91 9.96
CA THR A 458 -9.06 22.17 10.18
C THR A 458 -7.61 21.96 10.60
N PHE A 459 -6.76 22.89 10.18
CA PHE A 459 -5.36 22.98 10.57
C PHE A 459 -5.04 24.41 11.01
N ASN A 460 -4.44 24.57 12.19
CA ASN A 460 -4.22 25.87 12.86
C ASN A 460 -5.50 26.74 12.90
N GLY A 461 -6.66 26.12 13.10
CA GLY A 461 -7.97 26.78 13.12
C GLY A 461 -8.56 27.17 11.76
N LYS A 462 -7.87 26.92 10.64
CA LYS A 462 -8.34 27.22 9.28
C LYS A 462 -8.85 25.97 8.56
N PRO A 463 -9.91 26.06 7.72
CA PRO A 463 -10.39 24.92 6.93
C PRO A 463 -9.29 24.36 6.02
N ALA A 464 -9.15 23.04 6.00
CA ALA A 464 -8.10 22.33 5.25
C ALA A 464 -8.58 21.05 4.55
N ASN A 465 -9.79 20.54 4.85
CA ASN A 465 -10.42 19.43 4.11
C ASN A 465 -9.53 18.17 3.97
N GLY A 466 -8.68 17.88 4.96
CA GLY A 466 -7.78 16.73 4.98
C GLY A 466 -6.42 16.94 4.30
N VAL A 467 -6.09 18.12 3.77
CA VAL A 467 -4.74 18.47 3.28
C VAL A 467 -4.35 19.90 3.66
N ALA A 468 -3.17 20.09 4.23
CA ALA A 468 -2.61 21.43 4.45
C ALA A 468 -1.15 21.51 4.00
N MET A 469 -0.78 22.65 3.41
CA MET A 469 0.62 23.03 3.24
C MET A 469 1.07 23.82 4.47
N MET A 470 2.29 23.56 4.94
CA MET A 470 2.81 24.06 6.21
C MET A 470 4.26 24.52 6.04
N ASN A 471 4.60 25.66 6.63
CA ASN A 471 5.96 26.20 6.62
C ASN A 471 6.88 25.43 7.58
N SER A 472 8.19 25.63 7.45
CA SER A 472 9.24 24.98 8.26
C SER A 472 9.12 25.20 9.78
N ASN A 473 8.32 26.17 10.22
CA ASN A 473 8.06 26.53 11.62
C ASN A 473 6.72 26.02 12.19
N GLY A 474 5.86 25.39 11.37
CA GLY A 474 4.54 24.90 11.79
C GLY A 474 3.35 25.81 11.46
N THR A 475 3.56 27.01 10.90
CA THR A 475 2.43 27.83 10.42
C THR A 475 1.87 27.26 9.12
N ILE A 476 0.57 27.47 8.89
CA ILE A 476 -0.09 27.10 7.62
C ILE A 476 0.40 28.01 6.49
N ASP A 477 0.54 27.48 5.29
CA ASP A 477 0.74 28.27 4.07
C ASP A 477 -0.59 28.51 3.37
N GLU A 478 -1.12 29.72 3.53
CA GLU A 478 -2.43 30.14 3.03
C GLU A 478 -2.45 30.42 1.51
N SER A 479 -1.30 30.31 0.83
CA SER A 479 -1.28 30.35 -0.64
C SER A 479 -1.85 29.07 -1.27
N PHE A 480 -1.89 27.96 -0.50
CA PHE A 480 -2.54 26.71 -0.87
C PHE A 480 -3.91 26.57 -0.19
N SER A 481 -4.94 26.20 -0.95
CA SER A 481 -6.24 25.80 -0.39
C SER A 481 -6.82 24.62 -1.16
N LEU A 482 -7.20 23.55 -0.44
CA LEU A 482 -7.84 22.38 -1.04
C LEU A 482 -9.34 22.65 -1.26
N GLY A 483 -9.75 22.56 -2.52
CA GLY A 483 -11.15 22.67 -2.96
C GLY A 483 -12.05 21.53 -2.49
N LYS A 484 -13.28 21.55 -2.98
CA LYS A 484 -14.34 20.59 -2.64
C LYS A 484 -13.98 19.20 -3.13
N LEU A 485 -13.88 18.23 -2.22
CA LEU A 485 -13.65 16.82 -2.51
C LEU A 485 -14.95 16.01 -2.34
N GLU A 486 -15.23 15.06 -3.23
CA GLU A 486 -16.39 14.16 -3.08
C GLU A 486 -16.02 12.68 -3.30
N GLY A 487 -16.81 11.79 -2.70
CA GLY A 487 -16.79 10.35 -2.97
C GLY A 487 -15.72 9.53 -2.23
N GLY A 488 -14.83 10.16 -1.48
CA GLY A 488 -13.78 9.47 -0.72
C GLY A 488 -12.86 10.44 0.03
N SER A 489 -11.66 9.99 0.39
CA SER A 489 -10.66 10.74 1.15
C SER A 489 -9.31 10.78 0.44
N ILE A 490 -8.39 11.61 0.93
CA ILE A 490 -7.00 11.68 0.45
C ILE A 490 -6.12 10.83 1.37
N GLY A 491 -5.35 9.92 0.79
CA GLY A 491 -4.39 9.06 1.50
C GLY A 491 -2.94 9.53 1.38
N PHE A 492 -2.61 10.29 0.33
CA PHE A 492 -1.27 10.79 0.08
C PHE A 492 -1.30 12.15 -0.62
N ALA A 493 -0.42 13.05 -0.22
CA ALA A 493 -0.14 14.30 -0.93
C ALA A 493 1.35 14.66 -0.84
N ALA A 494 1.94 15.15 -1.93
CA ALA A 494 3.31 15.67 -1.96
C ALA A 494 3.47 16.88 -2.91
N GLN A 495 4.27 17.86 -2.51
CA GLN A 495 4.72 18.95 -3.41
C GLN A 495 5.96 18.50 -4.17
N LEU A 496 5.92 18.60 -5.50
CA LEU A 496 7.00 18.32 -6.44
C LEU A 496 8.01 19.48 -6.49
N SER A 497 9.19 19.23 -7.05
CA SER A 497 10.27 20.22 -7.21
C SER A 497 9.88 21.45 -8.04
N ASP A 498 8.92 21.32 -8.96
CA ASP A 498 8.37 22.41 -9.79
C ASP A 498 7.22 23.18 -9.11
N GLY A 499 6.92 22.87 -7.85
CA GLY A 499 5.86 23.50 -7.05
C GLY A 499 4.46 22.94 -7.25
N LYS A 500 4.22 22.06 -8.26
CA LYS A 500 2.95 21.34 -8.39
C LYS A 500 2.76 20.35 -7.24
N ILE A 501 1.53 19.90 -7.06
CA ILE A 501 1.14 19.03 -5.94
C ILE A 501 0.48 17.77 -6.50
N LEU A 502 1.06 16.61 -6.19
CA LEU A 502 0.49 15.29 -6.48
C LEU A 502 -0.42 14.90 -5.31
N VAL A 503 -1.68 14.55 -5.60
CA VAL A 503 -2.66 14.09 -4.59
C VAL A 503 -3.27 12.76 -5.02
N SER A 504 -3.40 11.81 -4.09
CA SER A 504 -4.09 10.54 -4.35
C SER A 504 -4.87 10.00 -3.14
N GLY A 505 -5.83 9.12 -3.41
CA GLY A 505 -6.74 8.54 -2.41
C GLY A 505 -7.91 7.82 -3.06
N THR A 506 -9.09 7.92 -2.43
CA THR A 506 -10.33 7.21 -2.82
C THR A 506 -11.43 8.11 -3.34
N PHE A 507 -11.14 9.41 -3.53
CA PHE A 507 -12.11 10.40 -4.02
C PHE A 507 -12.51 10.17 -5.48
N ASN A 508 -13.71 10.63 -5.84
CA ASN A 508 -14.28 10.51 -7.18
C ASN A 508 -14.43 11.85 -7.91
N LYS A 509 -14.51 12.99 -7.18
CA LYS A 509 -14.60 14.33 -7.77
C LYS A 509 -13.80 15.36 -6.98
N TYR A 510 -13.35 16.40 -7.69
CA TYR A 510 -12.71 17.58 -7.13
C TYR A 510 -13.24 18.84 -7.82
N ASN A 511 -13.81 19.78 -7.05
CA ASN A 511 -14.57 20.94 -7.54
C ASN A 511 -15.58 20.54 -8.63
N ASP A 512 -16.39 19.53 -8.34
CA ASP A 512 -17.43 18.93 -9.19
C ASP A 512 -16.93 18.24 -10.49
N VAL A 513 -15.64 18.34 -10.82
CA VAL A 513 -15.00 17.64 -11.94
C VAL A 513 -14.59 16.22 -11.53
N VAL A 514 -14.82 15.24 -12.41
CA VAL A 514 -14.52 13.81 -12.18
C VAL A 514 -13.02 13.57 -12.06
N ARG A 515 -12.58 13.07 -10.89
CA ARG A 515 -11.18 12.76 -10.56
C ARG A 515 -11.15 11.52 -9.68
N GLN A 516 -10.91 10.36 -10.29
CA GLN A 516 -10.98 9.05 -9.63
C GLN A 516 -9.62 8.68 -9.02
N GLY A 517 -9.43 9.04 -7.76
CA GLY A 517 -8.32 8.62 -6.89
C GLY A 517 -6.96 9.28 -7.13
N PHE A 518 -6.76 10.03 -8.21
CA PHE A 518 -5.50 10.73 -8.51
C PHE A 518 -5.76 12.09 -9.17
N MET A 519 -4.96 13.10 -8.79
CA MET A 519 -4.95 14.42 -9.44
C MET A 519 -3.62 15.16 -9.23
N ILE A 520 -3.34 16.13 -10.12
CA ILE A 520 -2.20 17.04 -10.03
C ILE A 520 -2.73 18.47 -9.94
N LEU A 521 -2.31 19.19 -8.90
CA LEU A 521 -2.72 20.56 -8.61
C LEU A 521 -1.56 21.54 -8.86
N ASN A 522 -1.91 22.78 -9.15
CA ASN A 522 -1.00 23.92 -9.04
C ASN A 522 -0.66 24.17 -7.55
N ALA A 523 0.37 24.97 -7.28
CA ALA A 523 0.81 25.30 -5.92
C ALA A 523 -0.32 25.89 -5.03
N ASN A 524 -1.34 26.52 -5.62
CA ASN A 524 -2.48 27.08 -4.91
C ASN A 524 -3.64 26.09 -4.65
N GLY A 525 -3.55 24.84 -5.11
CA GLY A 525 -4.61 23.83 -4.99
C GLY A 525 -5.62 23.78 -6.14
N THR A 526 -5.56 24.67 -7.13
CA THR A 526 -6.37 24.53 -8.36
C THR A 526 -5.87 23.37 -9.23
N LEU A 527 -6.73 22.73 -10.04
CA LEU A 527 -6.30 21.66 -10.97
C LEU A 527 -5.25 22.19 -11.95
N ALA A 528 -4.13 21.48 -12.10
CA ALA A 528 -3.12 21.81 -13.10
C ALA A 528 -3.63 21.49 -14.51
N GLU A 529 -3.61 22.48 -15.41
CA GLU A 529 -4.21 22.37 -16.74
C GLU A 529 -3.50 21.32 -17.62
N GLY A 530 -4.27 20.44 -18.25
CA GLY A 530 -3.74 19.36 -19.09
C GLY A 530 -3.09 18.19 -18.31
N TYR A 531 -2.75 18.35 -17.02
CA TYR A 531 -2.11 17.32 -16.21
C TYR A 531 -3.08 16.29 -15.57
N ASN A 532 -4.38 16.49 -15.75
CA ASN A 532 -5.44 15.68 -15.12
C ASN A 532 -6.23 14.83 -16.14
N ASN A 533 -5.55 14.38 -17.19
CA ASN A 533 -6.11 13.59 -18.27
C ASN A 533 -6.14 12.07 -18.01
N THR A 534 -5.42 11.59 -16.97
CA THR A 534 -5.32 10.17 -16.64
C THR A 534 -6.63 9.59 -16.11
N GLY A 535 -6.96 8.37 -16.53
CA GLY A 535 -8.09 7.60 -16.01
C GLY A 535 -7.91 7.11 -14.57
N MET A 536 -8.77 6.18 -14.17
CA MET A 536 -8.92 5.69 -12.79
C MET A 536 -7.60 5.24 -12.16
N PHE A 537 -7.36 5.72 -10.94
CA PHE A 537 -6.35 5.21 -10.01
C PHE A 537 -7.01 4.31 -8.96
N GLU A 538 -6.36 3.21 -8.60
CA GLU A 538 -6.76 2.35 -7.48
C GLU A 538 -5.53 1.97 -6.66
N GLY A 539 -5.57 2.30 -5.37
CA GLY A 539 -4.55 1.91 -4.41
C GLY A 539 -4.29 2.96 -3.34
N ILE A 540 -3.16 2.78 -2.67
CA ILE A 540 -2.57 3.72 -1.72
C ILE A 540 -1.16 4.02 -2.22
N VAL A 541 -0.82 5.30 -2.38
CA VAL A 541 0.57 5.73 -2.58
C VAL A 541 1.25 5.82 -1.22
N ASN A 542 2.39 5.15 -1.06
CA ASN A 542 3.22 5.25 0.13
C ASN A 542 4.40 6.20 -0.07
N ASP A 543 4.97 6.28 -1.28
CA ASP A 543 6.14 7.10 -1.57
C ASP A 543 6.28 7.47 -3.06
N ILE A 544 7.06 8.54 -3.33
CA ILE A 544 7.34 9.02 -4.69
C ILE A 544 8.81 9.42 -4.85
N TYR A 545 9.31 9.36 -6.09
CA TYR A 545 10.65 9.82 -6.47
C TYR A 545 10.59 10.57 -7.80
N GLU A 546 10.99 11.84 -7.79
CA GLU A 546 11.12 12.66 -9.00
C GLU A 546 12.39 12.30 -9.77
N THR A 547 12.26 12.15 -11.07
CA THR A 547 13.33 11.74 -11.98
C THR A 547 13.10 12.31 -13.38
N THR A 548 13.93 11.95 -14.35
CA THR A 548 13.79 12.36 -15.75
C THR A 548 13.68 11.14 -16.64
N SER A 549 12.69 11.14 -17.54
CA SER A 549 12.56 10.09 -18.56
C SER A 549 13.74 10.14 -19.55
N PRO A 550 14.05 9.03 -20.26
CA PRO A 550 15.05 9.01 -21.33
C PRO A 550 14.79 9.99 -22.49
N LEU A 551 13.58 10.57 -22.56
CA LEU A 551 13.18 11.59 -23.53
C LEU A 551 13.33 13.02 -23.00
N GLY A 552 13.91 13.21 -21.81
CA GLY A 552 14.13 14.53 -21.19
C GLY A 552 12.93 15.13 -20.46
N PHE A 553 11.73 14.53 -20.54
CA PHE A 553 10.57 14.98 -19.76
C PHE A 553 10.76 14.67 -18.27
N PRO A 554 10.39 15.59 -17.36
CA PRO A 554 10.21 15.29 -15.94
C PRO A 554 9.29 14.07 -15.75
N ALA A 555 9.60 13.26 -14.75
CA ALA A 555 8.90 12.02 -14.47
C ALA A 555 8.79 11.79 -12.96
N VAL A 556 7.77 11.05 -12.54
CA VAL A 556 7.60 10.64 -11.13
C VAL A 556 7.44 9.13 -11.09
N VAL A 557 8.30 8.47 -10.34
CA VAL A 557 8.09 7.08 -9.89
C VAL A 557 7.21 7.14 -8.65
N VAL A 558 6.12 6.38 -8.65
CA VAL A 558 5.15 6.29 -7.55
C VAL A 558 5.06 4.85 -7.09
N VAL A 559 5.14 4.63 -5.78
CA VAL A 559 5.04 3.29 -5.18
C VAL A 559 4.05 3.23 -4.02
N GLY A 560 3.55 2.05 -3.73
CA GLY A 560 2.62 1.85 -2.62
C GLY A 560 1.99 0.47 -2.60
N TYR A 561 0.68 0.42 -2.36
CA TYR A 561 -0.15 -0.74 -2.66
C TYR A 561 -1.11 -0.32 -3.79
N ILE A 562 -0.68 -0.51 -5.04
CA ILE A 562 -1.28 0.13 -6.23
C ILE A 562 -1.67 -0.95 -7.24
N SER A 563 -2.98 -1.08 -7.50
CA SER A 563 -3.53 -2.04 -8.46
C SER A 563 -3.84 -1.42 -9.83
N LYS A 564 -4.07 -0.11 -9.92
CA LYS A 564 -4.44 0.56 -11.17
C LYS A 564 -3.92 2.01 -11.26
N PHE A 565 -3.50 2.44 -12.44
CA PHE A 565 -3.22 3.83 -12.79
C PHE A 565 -3.57 4.07 -14.27
N ASP A 566 -4.25 5.17 -14.59
CA ASP A 566 -4.71 5.48 -15.97
C ASP A 566 -5.44 4.29 -16.62
N ASN A 567 -6.41 3.73 -15.87
CA ASN A 567 -7.21 2.53 -16.16
C ASN A 567 -6.44 1.20 -16.30
N LYS A 568 -5.10 1.22 -16.35
CA LYS A 568 -4.24 0.06 -16.58
C LYS A 568 -3.78 -0.56 -15.27
N ALA A 569 -3.61 -1.88 -15.26
CA ALA A 569 -3.12 -2.61 -14.09
C ALA A 569 -1.69 -2.15 -13.71
N ALA A 570 -1.44 -2.02 -12.41
CA ALA A 570 -0.17 -1.57 -11.85
C ALA A 570 0.42 -2.64 -10.91
N GLY A 571 1.75 -2.69 -10.82
CA GLY A 571 2.50 -3.67 -10.04
C GLY A 571 3.00 -3.14 -8.69
N ASN A 572 2.18 -2.35 -7.98
CA ASN A 572 2.58 -1.55 -6.81
C ASN A 572 3.64 -0.45 -7.07
N ILE A 573 4.08 -0.30 -8.32
CA ILE A 573 4.98 0.75 -8.81
C ILE A 573 4.55 1.19 -10.21
N VAL A 574 4.63 2.50 -10.49
CA VAL A 574 4.37 3.12 -11.79
C VAL A 574 5.35 4.27 -11.99
N ARG A 575 5.86 4.49 -13.21
CA ARG A 575 6.47 5.77 -13.61
C ARG A 575 5.57 6.48 -14.62
N PHE A 576 5.27 7.74 -14.38
CA PHE A 576 4.58 8.61 -15.33
C PHE A 576 5.45 9.81 -15.69
N ILE A 577 5.23 10.39 -16.88
CA ILE A 577 5.86 11.63 -17.33
C ILE A 577 4.93 12.83 -17.16
N LEU A 578 5.55 14.00 -17.00
CA LEU A 578 4.95 15.32 -16.92
C LEU A 578 5.51 16.15 -18.08
N ARG A 579 4.76 16.23 -19.17
CA ARG A 579 5.11 17.06 -20.35
C ARG A 579 4.89 18.54 -20.01
N PRO A 580 5.76 19.46 -20.47
CA PRO A 580 5.70 20.88 -20.11
C PRO A 580 4.33 21.55 -20.36
#